data_AF-A0A960TRP3-F1
#
_entry.id   AF-A0A960TRP3-F1
#
_cell.length_a   1.000
_cell.length_b   1.000
_cell.length_c   1.000
_cell.angle_alpha   90.00
_cell.angle_beta   90.00
_cell.angle_gamma   90.00
#
_symmetry.space_group_name_H-M   'P 1'
#
loop_
_entity.id
_entity.type
_entity.pdbx_description
1 polymer ?
#
loop_
_entity_poly.entity_id
_entity_poly.type
_entity_poly.pdbx_seq_one_letter_code
_entity_poly.pdbx_strand_id
1 'polypeptide(L)'
;LTPADDLVWSVPEIRTEDRREFLSIVAGMLATASRPGVRRRLRAELEAWLGDDPTPEETKLFHLAVGALLQGAWTEGHRAGFSDLLHAVRETPGRSSFELLQDLARLCPAANRTAFWPLVANEVLLGGPDSDPVTTAALQAWLLPVPEGAAGRKALETLAGLEAAARERFDRELVRAVPRPLADVFGAYLRLDRDDALSQQLVAGLHARPASWLGACVLPLLDRAAVDHREIYALLLRQAHEERDLPRLRDLATELLLSRLANLPAERRREGWVRGSILMLGRLSGLEVGRLLERIRNEKRLLVLPTWPAECREAATTASEQIRRRGREVTA
;
A
#
# COMPACT_ATOMS: atom_id res chain seq x y z
N LEU A 1 45.72 -17.41 23.25
CA LEU A 1 44.80 -16.44 22.62
C LEU A 1 43.60 -16.31 23.55
N THR A 2 43.68 -15.38 24.49
CA THR A 2 42.57 -14.99 25.36
C THR A 2 41.49 -14.30 24.51
N PRO A 3 40.19 -14.61 24.69
CA PRO A 3 39.14 -13.84 24.04
C PRO A 3 39.18 -12.42 24.62
N ALA A 4 39.23 -11.43 23.73
CA ALA A 4 39.13 -10.01 24.07
C ALA A 4 37.67 -9.64 24.43
N ASP A 5 37.11 -10.34 25.41
CA ASP A 5 35.77 -10.11 25.96
C ASP A 5 35.96 -9.48 27.35
N ASP A 6 35.78 -8.16 27.40
CA ASP A 6 35.39 -7.33 28.56
C ASP A 6 35.89 -5.88 28.42
N LEU A 7 35.83 -5.32 27.21
CA LEU A 7 35.68 -3.87 27.08
C LEU A 7 34.24 -3.51 27.45
N VAL A 8 33.98 -3.46 28.76
CA VAL A 8 32.84 -2.78 29.34
C VAL A 8 33.01 -1.30 29.03
N TRP A 9 32.46 -0.85 27.90
CA TRP A 9 32.39 0.56 27.59
C TRP A 9 31.43 1.22 28.61
N SER A 10 31.98 1.86 29.63
CA SER A 10 31.25 2.80 30.47
C SER A 10 31.00 4.06 29.65
N VAL A 11 29.73 4.37 29.38
CA VAL A 11 29.33 5.64 28.76
C VAL A 11 29.61 6.72 29.81
N PRO A 12 30.50 7.70 29.55
CA PRO A 12 30.80 8.77 30.51
C PRO A 12 29.55 9.61 30.82
N GLU A 13 29.48 10.24 31.99
CA GLU A 13 28.50 11.31 32.24
C GLU A 13 28.67 12.44 31.21
N ILE A 14 27.65 12.62 30.35
CA ILE A 14 27.70 13.49 29.17
C ILE A 14 27.42 14.93 29.59
N ARG A 15 28.40 15.84 29.48
CA ARG A 15 28.19 17.30 29.62
C ARG A 15 27.48 17.85 28.36
N THR A 16 26.89 19.05 28.41
CA THR A 16 26.09 19.62 27.30
C THR A 16 26.86 19.77 25.97
N GLU A 17 28.17 20.02 25.99
CA GLU A 17 29.02 19.99 24.79
C GLU A 17 29.29 18.55 24.30
N ASP A 18 29.30 17.55 25.19
CA ASP A 18 29.42 16.12 24.84
C ASP A 18 28.14 15.56 24.21
N ARG A 19 26.97 16.17 24.45
CA ARG A 19 25.67 15.66 23.97
C ARG A 19 25.59 15.61 22.44
N ARG A 20 26.23 16.56 21.73
CA ARG A 20 26.20 16.61 20.25
C ARG A 20 27.03 15.50 19.61
N GLU A 21 28.25 15.31 20.10
CA GLU A 21 29.14 14.23 19.64
C GLU A 21 28.54 12.88 19.98
N PHE A 22 27.98 12.75 21.19
CA PHE A 22 27.28 11.54 21.63
C PHE A 22 26.18 11.10 20.65
N LEU A 23 25.35 12.02 20.17
CA LEU A 23 24.24 11.68 19.26
C LEU A 23 24.72 11.15 17.91
N SER A 24 25.78 11.75 17.38
CA SER A 24 26.40 11.30 16.13
C SER A 24 27.05 9.92 16.30
N ILE A 25 27.68 9.68 17.45
CA ILE A 25 28.27 8.39 17.82
C ILE A 25 27.18 7.34 17.99
N VAL A 26 26.13 7.60 18.77
CA VAL A 26 25.03 6.64 19.00
C VAL A 26 24.33 6.28 17.70
N ALA A 27 24.02 7.26 16.85
CA ALA A 27 23.39 7.01 15.55
C ALA A 27 24.31 6.15 14.64
N GLY A 28 25.59 6.48 14.55
CA GLY A 28 26.57 5.71 13.78
C GLY A 28 26.77 4.29 14.33
N MET A 29 26.77 4.14 15.65
CA MET A 29 26.86 2.85 16.32
C MET A 29 25.60 2.01 16.11
N LEU A 30 24.40 2.59 16.15
CA LEU A 30 23.16 1.87 15.85
C LEU A 30 23.14 1.31 14.43
N ALA A 31 23.68 2.05 13.46
CA ALA A 31 23.76 1.62 12.07
C ALA A 31 24.79 0.49 11.83
N THR A 32 25.80 0.36 12.69
CA THR A 32 26.92 -0.57 12.50
C THR A 32 26.93 -1.73 13.50
N ALA A 33 26.21 -1.62 14.62
CA ALA A 33 26.16 -2.63 15.66
C ALA A 33 25.43 -3.89 15.18
N SER A 34 26.14 -5.01 15.14
CA SER A 34 25.59 -6.33 14.85
C SER A 34 25.13 -7.10 16.10
N ARG A 35 25.68 -6.76 17.28
CA ARG A 35 25.39 -7.46 18.54
C ARG A 35 24.05 -6.96 19.13
N PRO A 36 23.06 -7.86 19.38
CA PRO A 36 21.75 -7.45 19.90
C PRO A 36 21.79 -6.71 21.24
N GLY A 37 22.69 -7.11 22.16
CA GLY A 37 22.85 -6.44 23.46
C GLY A 37 23.34 -5.00 23.34
N VAL A 38 24.27 -4.73 22.42
CA VAL A 38 24.78 -3.39 22.15
C VAL A 38 23.67 -2.51 21.56
N ARG A 39 22.92 -3.02 20.59
CA ARG A 39 21.77 -2.30 20.00
C ARG A 39 20.71 -1.94 21.03
N ARG A 40 20.37 -2.90 21.92
CA ARG A 40 19.41 -2.66 23.00
C ARG A 40 19.88 -1.54 23.93
N ARG A 41 21.16 -1.53 24.29
CA ARG A 41 21.74 -0.47 25.13
C ARG A 41 21.69 0.88 24.41
N LEU A 42 22.19 0.95 23.17
CA LEU A 42 22.17 2.18 22.37
C LEU A 42 20.76 2.73 22.18
N ARG A 43 19.76 1.85 22.02
CA ARG A 43 18.35 2.24 21.96
C ARG A 43 17.87 2.85 23.29
N ALA A 44 18.16 2.21 24.42
CA ALA A 44 17.77 2.73 25.73
C ALA A 44 18.42 4.11 26.03
N GLU A 45 19.68 4.30 25.64
CA GLU A 45 20.36 5.60 25.76
C GLU A 45 19.70 6.67 24.87
N LEU A 46 19.31 6.32 23.64
CA LEU A 46 18.59 7.20 22.74
C LEU A 46 17.20 7.56 23.29
N GLU A 47 16.45 6.58 23.80
CA GLU A 47 15.14 6.79 24.42
C GLU A 47 15.25 7.71 25.65
N ALA A 48 16.26 7.51 26.50
CA ALA A 48 16.53 8.38 27.64
C ALA A 48 16.82 9.82 27.19
N TRP A 49 17.67 10.01 26.16
CA TRP A 49 17.96 11.33 25.62
C TRP A 49 16.73 11.99 24.98
N LEU A 50 15.92 11.25 24.21
CA LEU A 50 14.68 11.77 23.62
C LEU A 50 13.65 12.17 24.70
N GLY A 51 13.65 11.47 25.84
CA GLY A 51 12.81 11.76 27.00
C GLY A 51 13.22 13.00 27.81
N ASP A 52 14.49 13.42 27.71
CA ASP A 52 15.03 14.63 28.37
C ASP A 52 14.62 15.96 27.70
N ASP A 53 13.68 15.90 26.75
CA ASP A 53 13.20 17.03 25.95
C ASP A 53 14.32 17.83 25.26
N PRO A 54 15.03 17.23 24.26
CA PRO A 54 16.12 17.91 23.57
C PRO A 54 15.68 19.23 22.95
N THR A 55 16.58 20.21 23.05
CA THR A 55 16.38 21.54 22.46
C THR A 55 16.18 21.45 20.94
N PRO A 56 15.57 22.46 20.29
CA PRO A 56 15.43 22.48 18.84
C PRO A 56 16.76 22.38 18.09
N GLU A 57 17.85 22.95 18.65
CA GLU A 57 19.19 22.85 18.06
C GLU A 57 19.75 21.42 18.15
N GLU A 58 19.62 20.77 19.32
CA GLU A 58 20.04 19.37 19.49
C GLU A 58 19.23 18.43 18.59
N THR A 59 17.92 18.65 18.46
CA THR A 59 17.03 17.90 17.56
C THR A 59 17.49 18.04 16.10
N LYS A 60 17.78 19.27 15.66
CA LYS A 60 18.29 19.55 14.32
C LYS A 60 19.65 18.87 14.07
N LEU A 61 20.56 18.93 15.04
CA LEU A 61 21.87 18.28 14.94
C LEU A 61 21.74 16.76 14.88
N PHE A 62 20.83 16.18 15.66
CA PHE A 62 20.50 14.78 15.59
C PHE A 62 19.97 14.39 14.21
N HIS A 63 19.03 15.15 13.63
CA HIS A 63 18.53 14.90 12.26
C HIS A 63 19.65 14.98 11.22
N LEU A 64 20.57 15.94 11.35
CA LEU A 64 21.74 16.06 10.46
C LEU A 64 22.71 14.89 10.62
N ALA A 65 22.99 14.46 11.85
CA ALA A 65 23.88 13.34 12.13
C ALA A 65 23.32 12.03 11.58
N VAL A 66 22.03 11.77 11.80
CA VAL A 66 21.32 10.62 11.23
C VAL A 66 21.27 10.73 9.70
N GLY A 67 21.02 11.92 9.16
CA GLY A 67 21.03 12.18 7.71
C GLY A 67 22.40 11.98 7.06
N ALA A 68 23.50 12.21 7.80
CA ALA A 68 24.85 11.91 7.32
C ALA A 68 25.06 10.41 7.10
N LEU A 69 24.41 9.55 7.88
CA LEU A 69 24.42 8.08 7.67
C LEU A 69 23.73 7.68 6.36
N LEU A 70 22.82 8.51 5.85
CA LEU A 70 22.20 8.32 4.53
C LEU A 70 23.12 8.68 3.37
N GLN A 71 24.26 9.34 3.59
CA GLN A 71 25.15 9.76 2.50
C GLN A 71 26.07 8.62 2.00
N GLY A 72 26.27 7.58 2.82
CA GLY A 72 27.09 6.42 2.48
C GLY A 72 26.35 5.37 1.65
N ALA A 73 27.06 4.29 1.29
CA ALA A 73 26.43 3.13 0.65
C ALA A 73 25.46 2.46 1.65
N TRP A 74 24.18 2.38 1.27
CA TRP A 74 23.17 1.77 2.13
C TRP A 74 23.43 0.28 2.33
N THR A 75 23.35 -0.18 3.59
CA THR A 75 23.56 -1.59 3.96
C THR A 75 22.39 -2.11 4.78
N GLU A 76 22.36 -3.43 4.97
CA GLU A 76 21.39 -4.08 5.86
C GLU A 76 21.49 -3.58 7.31
N GLY A 77 22.72 -3.32 7.78
CA GLY A 77 22.97 -2.75 9.11
C GLY A 77 22.34 -1.38 9.27
N HIS A 78 22.49 -0.50 8.27
CA HIS A 78 21.82 0.80 8.24
C HIS A 78 20.31 0.63 8.39
N ARG A 79 19.68 -0.19 7.56
CA ARG A 79 18.22 -0.40 7.63
C ARG A 79 17.77 -0.82 9.03
N ALA A 80 18.48 -1.78 9.62
CA ALA A 80 18.13 -2.28 10.94
C ALA A 80 18.34 -1.20 12.03
N GLY A 81 19.42 -0.42 11.96
CA GLY A 81 19.68 0.69 12.87
C GLY A 81 18.64 1.81 12.76
N PHE A 82 18.24 2.18 11.53
CA PHE A 82 17.16 3.13 11.30
C PHE A 82 15.81 2.62 11.82
N SER A 83 15.51 1.33 11.67
CA SER A 83 14.30 0.76 12.26
C SER A 83 14.30 0.85 13.79
N ASP A 84 15.45 0.66 14.44
CA ASP A 84 15.58 0.82 15.90
C ASP A 84 15.40 2.28 16.32
N LEU A 85 15.98 3.20 15.54
CA LEU A 85 15.87 4.65 15.73
C LEU A 85 14.40 5.10 15.66
N LEU A 86 13.69 4.71 14.60
CA LEU A 86 12.29 5.08 14.39
C LEU A 86 11.38 4.50 15.48
N HIS A 87 11.68 3.28 15.93
CA HIS A 87 10.99 2.69 17.07
C HIS A 87 11.21 3.49 18.36
N ALA A 88 12.46 3.83 18.70
CA ALA A 88 12.77 4.64 19.88
C ALA A 88 12.07 6.01 19.85
N VAL A 89 12.08 6.70 18.70
CA VAL A 89 11.39 7.99 18.53
C VAL A 89 9.88 7.84 18.75
N ARG A 90 9.28 6.77 18.24
CA ARG A 90 7.84 6.51 18.36
C ARG A 90 7.41 6.11 19.76
N GLU A 91 8.24 5.38 20.50
CA GLU A 91 7.93 5.01 21.89
C GLU A 91 8.19 6.16 22.88
N THR A 92 8.84 7.25 22.44
CA THR A 92 9.05 8.44 23.29
C THR A 92 7.82 9.36 23.25
N PRO A 93 7.17 9.65 24.39
CA PRO A 93 6.02 10.56 24.45
C PRO A 93 6.31 11.95 23.88
N GLY A 94 5.37 12.51 23.13
CA GLY A 94 5.47 13.86 22.55
C GLY A 94 6.42 13.97 21.36
N ARG A 95 6.99 12.86 20.88
CA ARG A 95 7.88 12.83 19.72
C ARG A 95 7.19 12.17 18.53
N SER A 96 7.51 12.65 17.33
CA SER A 96 6.91 12.19 16.08
C SER A 96 7.99 11.64 15.15
N SER A 97 7.87 10.35 14.79
CA SER A 97 8.77 9.74 13.79
C SER A 97 8.62 10.39 12.40
N PHE A 98 7.49 11.05 12.14
CA PHE A 98 7.19 11.71 10.87
C PHE A 98 8.05 12.96 10.63
N GLU A 99 8.31 13.75 11.67
CA GLU A 99 9.18 14.93 11.56
C GLU A 99 10.60 14.53 11.23
N LEU A 100 11.14 13.55 11.96
CA LEU A 100 12.44 12.95 11.67
C LEU A 100 12.48 12.41 10.23
N LEU A 101 11.48 11.61 9.83
CA LEU A 101 11.44 11.05 8.49
C LEU A 101 11.33 12.12 7.40
N GLN A 102 10.63 13.22 7.63
CA GLN A 102 10.53 14.29 6.64
C GLN A 102 11.89 14.93 6.39
N ASP A 103 12.66 15.20 7.45
CA ASP A 103 14.00 15.75 7.32
C ASP A 103 14.97 14.75 6.69
N LEU A 104 14.91 13.47 7.10
CA LEU A 104 15.70 12.42 6.49
C LEU A 104 15.35 12.20 5.01
N ALA A 105 14.08 12.28 4.64
CA ALA A 105 13.62 12.17 3.26
C ALA A 105 14.14 13.31 2.38
N ARG A 106 14.33 14.52 2.93
CA ARG A 106 14.99 15.66 2.25
C ARG A 106 16.49 15.47 2.12
N LEU A 107 17.14 14.85 3.10
CA LEU A 107 18.58 14.60 3.12
C LEU A 107 18.98 13.32 2.35
N CYS A 108 18.03 12.42 2.07
CA CYS A 108 18.27 11.15 1.42
C CYS A 108 18.77 11.33 -0.03
N PRO A 109 19.98 10.85 -0.37
CA PRO A 109 20.46 10.85 -1.75
C PRO A 109 19.56 10.00 -2.65
N ALA A 110 19.45 10.39 -3.92
CA ALA A 110 18.66 9.64 -4.90
C ALA A 110 19.08 8.17 -5.02
N ALA A 111 20.38 7.88 -4.88
CA ALA A 111 20.94 6.53 -4.91
C ALA A 111 20.41 5.62 -3.78
N ASN A 112 20.09 6.21 -2.61
CA ASN A 112 19.62 5.48 -1.44
C ASN A 112 18.10 5.48 -1.29
N ARG A 113 17.38 6.28 -2.10
CA ARG A 113 15.93 6.42 -2.03
C ARG A 113 15.21 5.07 -2.02
N THR A 114 15.51 4.20 -2.97
CA THR A 114 14.85 2.87 -3.09
C THR A 114 15.07 1.99 -1.86
N ALA A 115 16.23 2.09 -1.21
CA ALA A 115 16.56 1.26 -0.06
C ALA A 115 16.01 1.83 1.26
N PHE A 116 15.86 3.15 1.34
CA PHE A 116 15.22 3.85 2.45
C PHE A 116 13.68 3.82 2.38
N TRP A 117 13.14 3.73 1.16
CA TRP A 117 11.70 3.76 0.87
C TRP A 117 10.83 2.85 1.75
N PRO A 118 11.22 1.58 2.02
CA PRO A 118 10.41 0.69 2.85
C PRO A 118 10.22 1.19 4.29
N LEU A 119 11.21 1.89 4.84
CA LEU A 119 11.14 2.44 6.21
C LEU A 119 10.13 3.59 6.28
N VAL A 120 10.16 4.50 5.29
CA VAL A 120 9.18 5.59 5.19
C VAL A 120 7.78 5.01 5.01
N ALA A 121 7.61 4.03 4.12
CA ALA A 121 6.33 3.38 3.87
C ALA A 121 5.80 2.69 5.15
N ASN A 122 6.68 1.99 5.88
CA ASN A 122 6.32 1.32 7.13
C ASN A 122 5.78 2.31 8.19
N GLU A 123 6.46 3.43 8.40
CA GLU A 123 6.00 4.43 9.38
C GLU A 123 4.70 5.13 8.93
N VAL A 124 4.53 5.39 7.63
CA VAL A 124 3.24 5.89 7.11
C VAL A 124 2.10 4.89 7.36
N LEU A 125 2.34 3.58 7.25
CA LEU A 125 1.34 2.56 7.54
C LEU A 125 1.03 2.41 9.03
N LEU A 126 2.04 2.52 9.89
CA LEU A 126 1.87 2.47 11.33
C LEU A 126 0.97 3.60 11.84
N GLY A 127 1.03 4.76 11.17
CA GLY A 127 0.31 5.96 11.54
C GLY A 127 0.93 6.62 12.78
N GLY A 128 0.95 7.95 12.80
CA GLY A 128 1.29 8.72 13.98
C GLY A 128 0.01 9.23 14.64
N PRO A 129 -0.27 8.93 15.93
CA PRO A 129 -1.46 9.48 16.60
C PRO A 129 -1.47 11.02 16.60
N ASP A 130 -0.29 11.64 16.52
CA ASP A 130 -0.09 13.09 16.56
C ASP A 130 0.57 13.65 15.29
N SER A 131 0.54 12.92 14.16
CA SER A 131 1.21 13.40 12.96
C SER A 131 0.46 14.58 12.34
N ASP A 132 1.15 15.71 12.19
CA ASP A 132 0.67 16.87 11.44
C ASP A 132 0.24 16.46 10.00
N PRO A 133 -0.94 16.89 9.51
CA PRO A 133 -1.42 16.55 8.18
C PRO A 133 -0.48 16.98 7.04
N VAL A 134 0.23 18.11 7.19
CA VAL A 134 1.17 18.60 6.16
C VAL A 134 2.37 17.66 6.06
N THR A 135 2.92 17.25 7.19
CA THR A 135 4.03 16.30 7.28
C THR A 135 3.63 14.93 6.75
N THR A 136 2.43 14.46 7.10
CA THR A 136 1.85 13.22 6.56
C THR A 136 1.73 13.27 5.05
N ALA A 137 1.15 14.34 4.49
CA ALA A 137 1.02 14.51 3.06
C ALA A 137 2.37 14.57 2.35
N ALA A 138 3.38 15.21 2.96
CA ALA A 138 4.73 15.30 2.41
C ALA A 138 5.41 13.91 2.32
N LEU A 139 5.29 13.09 3.38
CA LEU A 139 5.83 11.73 3.37
C LEU A 139 5.09 10.83 2.37
N GLN A 140 3.76 10.92 2.32
CA GLN A 140 2.95 10.23 1.34
C GLN A 140 3.34 10.60 -0.10
N ALA A 141 3.61 11.89 -0.37
CA ALA A 141 4.11 12.33 -1.67
C ALA A 141 5.54 11.83 -1.94
N TRP A 142 6.40 11.77 -0.94
CA TRP A 142 7.76 11.24 -1.08
C TRP A 142 7.78 9.74 -1.40
N LEU A 143 6.74 8.98 -1.04
CA LEU A 143 6.61 7.59 -1.47
C LEU A 143 6.37 7.42 -2.98
N LEU A 144 6.14 8.52 -3.72
CA LEU A 144 5.95 8.53 -5.16
C LEU A 144 7.15 9.13 -5.92
N PRO A 145 7.58 8.52 -7.05
CA PRO A 145 7.05 7.28 -7.62
C PRO A 145 7.44 6.04 -6.80
N VAL A 146 6.62 4.98 -6.89
CA VAL A 146 6.96 3.67 -6.31
C VAL A 146 8.18 3.13 -7.03
N PRO A 147 9.21 2.63 -6.33
CA PRO A 147 10.37 2.03 -6.98
C PRO A 147 9.97 0.88 -7.92
N GLU A 148 10.59 0.82 -9.10
CA GLU A 148 10.25 -0.15 -10.15
C GLU A 148 11.29 -1.29 -10.27
N GLY A 149 10.96 -2.31 -11.07
CA GLY A 149 11.85 -3.41 -11.40
C GLY A 149 12.25 -4.29 -10.21
N ALA A 150 13.41 -4.95 -10.30
CA ALA A 150 13.89 -5.87 -9.27
C ALA A 150 14.17 -5.16 -7.92
N ALA A 151 14.68 -3.93 -7.97
CA ALA A 151 14.94 -3.13 -6.78
C ALA A 151 13.64 -2.74 -6.07
N GLY A 152 12.60 -2.37 -6.85
CA GLY A 152 11.28 -2.08 -6.31
C GLY A 152 10.58 -3.28 -5.70
N ARG A 153 10.65 -4.44 -6.38
CA ARG A 153 10.17 -5.70 -5.80
C ARG A 153 10.84 -6.00 -4.46
N LYS A 154 12.17 -5.88 -4.37
CA LYS A 154 12.91 -6.07 -3.12
C LYS A 154 12.51 -5.07 -2.04
N ALA A 155 12.25 -3.82 -2.40
CA ALA A 155 11.78 -2.79 -1.47
C ALA A 155 10.40 -3.15 -0.89
N LEU A 156 9.47 -3.62 -1.73
CA LEU A 156 8.15 -4.08 -1.28
C LEU A 156 8.24 -5.35 -0.43
N GLU A 157 9.10 -6.32 -0.79
CA GLU A 157 9.35 -7.52 0.02
C GLU A 157 9.95 -7.15 1.38
N THR A 158 10.80 -6.12 1.41
CA THR A 158 11.32 -5.56 2.66
C THR A 158 10.19 -4.96 3.49
N LEU A 159 9.33 -4.12 2.89
CA LEU A 159 8.16 -3.54 3.56
C LEU A 159 7.26 -4.62 4.18
N ALA A 160 7.02 -5.72 3.46
CA ALA A 160 6.23 -6.85 3.96
C ALA A 160 6.83 -7.52 5.20
N GLY A 161 8.16 -7.42 5.39
CA GLY A 161 8.88 -7.92 6.57
C GLY A 161 9.02 -6.91 7.70
N LEU A 162 8.63 -5.64 7.49
CA LEU A 162 8.68 -4.61 8.52
C LEU A 162 7.44 -4.66 9.42
N GLU A 163 7.53 -3.95 10.55
CA GLU A 163 6.56 -4.02 11.64
C GLU A 163 5.10 -3.86 11.20
N ALA A 164 4.81 -2.91 10.31
CA ALA A 164 3.44 -2.63 9.91
C ALA A 164 2.76 -3.87 9.32
N ALA A 165 3.36 -4.45 8.29
CA ALA A 165 2.83 -5.63 7.62
C ALA A 165 3.04 -6.91 8.45
N ALA A 166 4.26 -7.13 8.97
CA ALA A 166 4.63 -8.39 9.61
C ALA A 166 3.99 -8.59 11.00
N ARG A 167 3.65 -7.51 11.70
CA ARG A 167 2.97 -7.57 13.01
C ARG A 167 1.52 -7.08 12.96
N GLU A 168 1.00 -6.86 11.75
CA GLU A 168 -0.37 -6.37 11.54
C GLU A 168 -0.67 -5.05 12.27
N ARG A 169 0.36 -4.21 12.43
CA ARG A 169 0.28 -2.90 13.09
C ARG A 169 0.14 -1.81 12.02
N PHE A 170 -1.07 -1.56 11.56
CA PHE A 170 -1.33 -0.45 10.65
C PHE A 170 -2.69 0.19 10.93
N ASP A 171 -2.84 1.45 10.54
CA ASP A 171 -4.12 2.13 10.60
C ASP A 171 -5.11 1.45 9.64
N ARG A 172 -6.14 0.81 10.20
CA ARG A 172 -7.18 0.12 9.43
C ARG A 172 -8.04 1.09 8.63
N GLU A 173 -8.25 2.31 9.11
CA GLU A 173 -9.01 3.31 8.37
C GLU A 173 -8.21 3.82 7.16
N LEU A 174 -6.89 3.99 7.29
CA LEU A 174 -6.00 4.28 6.16
C LEU A 174 -6.12 3.21 5.06
N VAL A 175 -6.20 1.93 5.43
CA VAL A 175 -6.32 0.81 4.50
C VAL A 175 -7.74 0.68 3.91
N ARG A 176 -8.78 1.05 4.67
CA ARG A 176 -10.18 1.03 4.19
C ARG A 176 -10.51 2.20 3.28
N ALA A 177 -9.91 3.36 3.51
CA ALA A 177 -10.10 4.59 2.76
C ALA A 177 -8.75 5.07 2.23
N VAL A 178 -8.17 4.27 1.33
CA VAL A 178 -6.84 4.49 0.77
C VAL A 178 -6.71 5.92 0.22
N PRO A 179 -5.77 6.74 0.74
CA PRO A 179 -5.47 8.04 0.18
C PRO A 179 -4.85 7.91 -1.22
N ARG A 180 -5.12 8.89 -2.09
CA ARG A 180 -4.59 8.91 -3.46
C ARG A 180 -3.09 8.63 -3.56
N PRO A 181 -2.21 9.25 -2.74
CA PRO A 181 -0.78 8.99 -2.85
C PRO A 181 -0.37 7.55 -2.53
N LEU A 182 -1.17 6.82 -1.74
CA LEU A 182 -0.88 5.45 -1.33
C LEU A 182 -1.52 4.41 -2.25
N ALA A 183 -2.42 4.79 -3.16
CA ALA A 183 -3.06 3.86 -4.08
C ALA A 183 -2.04 3.11 -4.96
N ASP A 184 -1.00 3.80 -5.44
CA ASP A 184 0.08 3.17 -6.22
C ASP A 184 0.97 2.28 -5.35
N VAL A 185 1.26 2.69 -4.11
CA VAL A 185 2.03 1.92 -3.12
C VAL A 185 1.32 0.59 -2.83
N PHE A 186 0.03 0.65 -2.48
CA PHE A 186 -0.77 -0.54 -2.20
C PHE A 186 -1.06 -1.37 -3.44
N GLY A 187 -1.25 -0.75 -4.59
CA GLY A 187 -1.37 -1.46 -5.86
C GLY A 187 -0.10 -2.25 -6.19
N ALA A 188 1.08 -1.67 -5.97
CA ALA A 188 2.34 -2.39 -6.12
C ALA A 188 2.52 -3.49 -5.07
N TYR A 189 2.12 -3.23 -3.81
CA TYR A 189 2.16 -4.22 -2.74
C TYR A 189 1.29 -5.46 -3.04
N LEU A 190 0.04 -5.27 -3.50
CA LEU A 190 -0.86 -6.37 -3.86
C LEU A 190 -0.32 -7.27 -4.97
N ARG A 191 0.55 -6.74 -5.84
CA ARG A 191 1.20 -7.51 -6.92
C ARG A 191 2.34 -8.42 -6.43
N LEU A 192 2.74 -8.33 -5.16
CA LEU A 192 3.69 -9.29 -4.58
C LEU A 192 3.11 -10.69 -4.39
N ASP A 193 1.81 -10.86 -4.63
CA ASP A 193 1.09 -12.12 -4.45
C ASP A 193 1.28 -12.72 -3.05
N ARG A 194 0.98 -11.90 -2.05
CA ARG A 194 1.04 -12.30 -0.64
C ARG A 194 -0.36 -12.42 -0.06
N ASP A 195 -0.53 -13.41 0.81
CA ASP A 195 -1.74 -13.58 1.62
C ASP A 195 -1.48 -13.17 3.07
N ASP A 196 -0.99 -11.93 3.25
CA ASP A 196 -0.77 -11.33 4.57
C ASP A 196 -1.94 -10.44 5.00
N ALA A 197 -1.97 -10.07 6.27
CA ALA A 197 -3.04 -9.26 6.84
C ALA A 197 -3.23 -7.92 6.12
N LEU A 198 -2.16 -7.25 5.68
CA LEU A 198 -2.26 -5.99 4.94
C LEU A 198 -2.98 -6.20 3.60
N SER A 199 -2.59 -7.21 2.83
CA SER A 199 -3.22 -7.56 1.55
C SER A 199 -4.69 -7.95 1.73
N GLN A 200 -5.00 -8.73 2.77
CA GLN A 200 -6.36 -9.13 3.10
C GLN A 200 -7.23 -7.93 3.50
N GLN A 201 -6.70 -7.00 4.30
CA GLN A 201 -7.43 -5.79 4.71
C GLN A 201 -7.65 -4.84 3.52
N LEU A 202 -6.68 -4.69 2.61
CA LEU A 202 -6.85 -3.91 1.38
C LEU A 202 -7.98 -4.48 0.51
N VAL A 203 -7.96 -5.80 0.28
CA VAL A 203 -9.03 -6.48 -0.49
C VAL A 203 -10.38 -6.38 0.22
N ALA A 204 -10.43 -6.58 1.54
CA ALA A 204 -11.65 -6.44 2.32
C ALA A 204 -12.20 -5.00 2.27
N GLY A 205 -11.33 -4.00 2.34
CA GLY A 205 -11.67 -2.58 2.22
C GLY A 205 -12.31 -2.27 0.86
N LEU A 206 -11.71 -2.74 -0.24
CA LEU A 206 -12.28 -2.60 -1.58
C LEU A 206 -13.68 -3.23 -1.69
N HIS A 207 -13.87 -4.44 -1.15
CA HIS A 207 -15.16 -5.12 -1.15
C HIS A 207 -16.21 -4.39 -0.31
N ALA A 208 -15.80 -3.84 0.84
CA ALA A 208 -16.71 -3.11 1.73
C ALA A 208 -17.11 -1.74 1.18
N ARG A 209 -16.19 -1.06 0.47
CA ARG A 209 -16.39 0.27 -0.09
C ARG A 209 -15.82 0.34 -1.51
N PRO A 210 -16.57 -0.15 -2.52
CA PRO A 210 -16.14 -0.03 -3.91
C PRO A 210 -15.95 1.43 -4.30
N ALA A 211 -14.72 1.81 -4.66
CA ALA A 211 -14.39 3.21 -4.95
C ALA A 211 -14.97 3.72 -6.28
N SER A 212 -15.42 2.81 -7.15
CA SER A 212 -16.04 3.15 -8.42
C SER A 212 -17.22 2.24 -8.71
N TRP A 213 -18.12 2.72 -9.56
CA TRP A 213 -19.23 1.95 -10.10
C TRP A 213 -18.74 0.68 -10.84
N LEU A 214 -17.58 0.75 -11.51
CA LEU A 214 -16.94 -0.40 -12.14
C LEU A 214 -16.47 -1.41 -11.10
N GLY A 215 -15.83 -0.94 -10.03
CA GLY A 215 -15.48 -1.77 -8.87
C GLY A 215 -16.70 -2.49 -8.29
N ALA A 216 -17.81 -1.79 -8.08
CA ALA A 216 -19.03 -2.39 -7.54
C ALA A 216 -19.59 -3.54 -8.42
N CYS A 217 -19.37 -3.49 -9.73
CA CYS A 217 -19.80 -4.53 -10.68
C CYS A 217 -18.84 -5.72 -10.76
N VAL A 218 -17.55 -5.48 -10.51
CA VAL A 218 -16.48 -6.48 -10.71
C VAL A 218 -16.12 -7.20 -9.41
N LEU A 219 -16.07 -6.49 -8.28
CA LEU A 219 -15.68 -7.07 -6.99
C LEU A 219 -16.44 -8.34 -6.59
N PRO A 220 -17.78 -8.46 -6.80
CA PRO A 220 -18.51 -9.70 -6.48
C PRO A 220 -18.11 -10.92 -7.32
N LEU A 221 -17.38 -10.72 -8.41
CA LEU A 221 -16.86 -11.76 -9.30
C LEU A 221 -15.42 -12.15 -8.99
N LEU A 222 -14.74 -11.37 -8.16
CA LEU A 222 -13.37 -11.64 -7.75
C LEU A 222 -13.37 -12.54 -6.52
N ASP A 223 -12.69 -13.66 -6.65
CA ASP A 223 -12.19 -14.42 -5.52
C ASP A 223 -11.12 -13.59 -4.77
N ARG A 224 -11.22 -13.54 -3.44
CA ARG A 224 -10.32 -12.80 -2.55
C ARG A 224 -8.96 -13.49 -2.40
N ALA A 225 -8.92 -14.81 -2.55
CA ALA A 225 -7.71 -15.61 -2.41
C ALA A 225 -6.98 -15.85 -3.75
N ALA A 226 -7.65 -15.60 -4.88
CA ALA A 226 -7.06 -15.88 -6.19
C ALA A 226 -5.98 -14.85 -6.57
N VAL A 227 -4.77 -15.38 -6.79
CA VAL A 227 -3.59 -14.67 -7.28
C VAL A 227 -3.89 -13.86 -8.54
N ASP A 228 -4.57 -14.48 -9.51
CA ASP A 228 -4.86 -13.87 -10.81
C ASP A 228 -5.73 -12.61 -10.72
N HIS A 229 -6.43 -12.41 -9.60
CA HIS A 229 -7.26 -11.24 -9.36
C HIS A 229 -6.50 -10.06 -8.74
N ARG A 230 -5.25 -10.25 -8.29
CA ARG A 230 -4.45 -9.20 -7.63
C ARG A 230 -4.22 -7.98 -8.51
N GLU A 231 -4.01 -8.18 -9.82
CA GLU A 231 -3.87 -7.06 -10.77
C GLU A 231 -5.16 -6.22 -10.85
N ILE A 232 -6.33 -6.86 -10.84
CA ILE A 232 -7.61 -6.14 -10.86
C ILE A 232 -7.79 -5.34 -9.57
N TYR A 233 -7.49 -5.92 -8.40
CA TYR A 233 -7.54 -5.17 -7.14
C TYR A 233 -6.58 -3.97 -7.14
N ALA A 234 -5.35 -4.14 -7.63
CA ALA A 234 -4.38 -3.05 -7.76
C ALA A 234 -4.88 -1.93 -8.68
N LEU A 235 -5.48 -2.27 -9.82
CA LEU A 235 -6.07 -1.29 -10.74
C LEU A 235 -7.31 -0.61 -10.16
N LEU A 236 -8.13 -1.31 -9.37
CA LEU A 236 -9.28 -0.73 -8.69
C LEU A 236 -8.89 0.30 -7.64
N LEU A 237 -7.79 0.08 -6.90
CA LEU A 237 -7.23 1.08 -5.99
C LEU A 237 -6.83 2.36 -6.73
N ARG A 238 -6.17 2.23 -7.88
CA ARG A 238 -5.79 3.40 -8.70
C ARG A 238 -7.03 4.12 -9.27
N GLN A 239 -8.00 3.35 -9.77
CA GLN A 239 -9.25 3.88 -10.33
C GLN A 239 -10.03 4.74 -9.33
N ALA A 240 -9.93 4.47 -8.04
CA ALA A 240 -10.59 5.21 -6.96
C ALA A 240 -10.34 6.73 -7.01
N HIS A 241 -9.23 7.14 -7.62
CA HIS A 241 -8.76 8.52 -7.64
C HIS A 241 -8.67 9.12 -9.05
N GLU A 242 -9.17 8.41 -10.05
CA GLU A 242 -9.16 8.84 -11.45
C GLU A 242 -10.58 9.11 -11.92
N GLU A 243 -10.78 10.25 -12.60
CA GLU A 243 -12.08 10.62 -13.18
C GLU A 243 -12.47 9.72 -14.35
N ARG A 244 -11.46 9.18 -15.05
CA ARG A 244 -11.64 8.34 -16.24
C ARG A 244 -11.29 6.89 -15.93
N ASP A 245 -12.03 5.99 -16.57
CA ASP A 245 -11.77 4.56 -16.45
C ASP A 245 -10.38 4.21 -17.05
N LEU A 246 -9.58 3.45 -16.30
CA LEU A 246 -8.29 2.93 -16.77
C LEU A 246 -8.53 1.89 -17.88
N PRO A 247 -7.98 2.06 -19.11
CA PRO A 247 -8.23 1.14 -20.23
C PRO A 247 -7.93 -0.32 -19.89
N ARG A 248 -6.78 -0.57 -19.24
CA ARG A 248 -6.38 -1.91 -18.82
C ARG A 248 -7.38 -2.55 -17.83
N LEU A 249 -7.93 -1.76 -16.91
CA LEU A 249 -8.96 -2.24 -15.99
C LEU A 249 -10.24 -2.60 -16.74
N ARG A 250 -10.64 -1.80 -17.73
CA ARG A 250 -11.81 -2.10 -18.58
C ARG A 250 -11.63 -3.40 -19.35
N ASP A 251 -10.45 -3.66 -19.89
CA ASP A 251 -10.17 -4.90 -20.63
C ASP A 251 -10.29 -6.12 -19.71
N LEU A 252 -9.61 -6.10 -18.56
CA LEU A 252 -9.65 -7.18 -17.58
C LEU A 252 -11.06 -7.38 -16.99
N ALA A 253 -11.77 -6.29 -16.70
CA ALA A 253 -13.14 -6.34 -16.24
C ALA A 253 -14.07 -6.95 -17.30
N THR A 254 -13.87 -6.63 -18.57
CA THR A 254 -14.66 -7.18 -19.68
C THR A 254 -14.46 -8.69 -19.78
N GLU A 255 -13.21 -9.15 -19.79
CA GLU A 255 -12.88 -10.58 -19.84
C GLU A 255 -13.49 -11.34 -18.65
N LEU A 256 -13.32 -10.81 -17.44
CA LEU A 256 -13.87 -11.41 -16.23
C LEU A 256 -15.41 -11.46 -16.25
N LEU A 257 -16.06 -10.36 -16.63
CA LEU A 257 -17.52 -10.30 -16.73
C LEU A 257 -18.04 -11.30 -17.76
N LEU A 258 -17.43 -11.37 -18.94
CA LEU A 258 -17.81 -12.33 -19.98
C LEU A 258 -17.70 -13.76 -19.48
N SER A 259 -16.56 -14.13 -18.89
CA SER A 259 -16.30 -15.47 -18.39
C SER A 259 -17.23 -15.85 -17.23
N ARG A 260 -17.39 -14.96 -16.24
CA ARG A 260 -18.14 -15.27 -15.02
C ARG A 260 -19.66 -15.22 -15.20
N LEU A 261 -20.19 -14.27 -15.97
CA LEU A 261 -21.63 -14.20 -16.23
C LEU A 261 -22.11 -15.32 -17.15
N ALA A 262 -21.31 -15.73 -18.15
CA ALA A 262 -21.65 -16.84 -19.04
C ALA A 262 -21.82 -18.18 -18.30
N ASN A 263 -21.11 -18.33 -17.16
CA ASN A 263 -21.07 -19.52 -16.33
C ASN A 263 -21.76 -19.33 -14.97
N LEU A 264 -22.59 -18.29 -14.80
CA LEU A 264 -23.19 -17.99 -13.51
C LEU A 264 -24.28 -19.03 -13.12
N PRO A 265 -24.15 -19.71 -11.96
CA PRO A 265 -25.14 -20.66 -11.48
C PRO A 265 -26.51 -20.01 -11.28
N ALA A 266 -27.58 -20.77 -11.47
CA ALA A 266 -28.95 -20.26 -11.48
C ALA A 266 -29.34 -19.56 -10.15
N GLU A 267 -28.81 -20.07 -9.04
CA GLU A 267 -29.03 -19.58 -7.68
C GLU A 267 -28.47 -18.17 -7.51
N ARG A 268 -27.31 -17.91 -8.12
CA ARG A 268 -26.60 -16.63 -8.03
C ARG A 268 -27.15 -15.55 -8.96
N ARG A 269 -27.91 -15.92 -9.99
CA ARG A 269 -28.48 -14.97 -10.98
C ARG A 269 -29.42 -13.93 -10.36
N ARG A 270 -29.94 -14.19 -9.15
CA ARG A 270 -30.82 -13.28 -8.39
C ARG A 270 -30.07 -12.35 -7.44
N GLU A 271 -28.75 -12.46 -7.33
CA GLU A 271 -27.97 -11.58 -6.47
C GLU A 271 -28.03 -10.13 -6.98
N GLY A 272 -28.11 -9.16 -6.05
CA GLY A 272 -28.38 -7.75 -6.39
C GLY A 272 -27.34 -7.07 -7.28
N TRP A 273 -26.11 -7.59 -7.33
CA TRP A 273 -25.04 -7.04 -8.18
C TRP A 273 -25.17 -7.47 -9.66
N VAL A 274 -25.85 -8.58 -9.97
CA VAL A 274 -25.88 -9.18 -11.32
C VAL A 274 -26.45 -8.21 -12.35
N ARG A 275 -27.56 -7.55 -12.01
CA ARG A 275 -28.19 -6.52 -12.87
C ARG A 275 -27.23 -5.39 -13.19
N GLY A 276 -26.50 -4.89 -12.19
CA GLY A 276 -25.51 -3.81 -12.36
C GLY A 276 -24.37 -4.23 -13.28
N SER A 277 -23.85 -5.45 -13.11
CA SER A 277 -22.79 -6.00 -13.95
C SER A 277 -23.24 -6.22 -15.41
N ILE A 278 -24.49 -6.63 -15.64
CA ILE A 278 -25.06 -6.72 -17.00
C ILE A 278 -25.21 -5.33 -17.62
N LEU A 279 -25.68 -4.32 -16.87
CA LEU A 279 -25.75 -2.95 -17.38
C LEU A 279 -24.36 -2.39 -17.72
N MET A 280 -23.34 -2.74 -16.94
CA MET A 280 -21.94 -2.37 -17.22
C MET A 280 -21.48 -2.91 -18.58
N LEU A 281 -21.86 -4.14 -18.96
CA LEU A 281 -21.55 -4.64 -20.30
C LEU A 281 -22.01 -3.71 -21.43
N GLY A 282 -23.09 -2.93 -21.26
CA GLY A 282 -23.54 -1.94 -22.25
C GLY A 282 -22.58 -0.76 -22.44
N ARG A 283 -21.70 -0.52 -21.46
CA ARG A 283 -20.63 0.47 -21.52
C ARG A 283 -19.33 -0.08 -22.09
N LEU A 284 -19.23 -1.40 -22.21
CA LEU A 284 -18.11 -2.12 -22.80
C LEU A 284 -18.44 -2.43 -24.28
N SER A 285 -17.46 -2.35 -25.16
CA SER A 285 -17.64 -2.59 -26.59
C SER A 285 -17.08 -3.96 -26.95
N GLY A 286 -17.77 -4.71 -27.82
CA GLY A 286 -17.25 -5.97 -28.35
C GLY A 286 -18.33 -6.92 -28.86
N LEU A 287 -17.98 -7.75 -29.85
CA LEU A 287 -18.91 -8.75 -30.40
C LEU A 287 -19.31 -9.80 -29.35
N GLU A 288 -18.36 -10.26 -28.53
CA GLU A 288 -18.62 -11.24 -27.47
C GLU A 288 -19.56 -10.68 -26.40
N VAL A 289 -19.46 -9.39 -26.10
CA VAL A 289 -20.40 -8.69 -25.21
C VAL A 289 -21.81 -8.75 -25.78
N GLY A 290 -21.98 -8.43 -27.07
CA GLY A 290 -23.28 -8.53 -27.75
C GLY A 290 -23.88 -9.94 -27.70
N ARG A 291 -23.05 -10.97 -27.97
CA ARG A 291 -23.48 -12.38 -27.92
C ARG A 291 -23.91 -12.80 -26.52
N LEU A 292 -23.17 -12.41 -25.48
CA LEU A 292 -23.54 -12.72 -24.10
C LEU A 292 -24.85 -12.04 -23.71
N LEU A 293 -25.04 -10.76 -24.05
CA LEU A 293 -26.28 -10.03 -23.75
C LEU A 293 -27.48 -10.64 -24.46
N GLU A 294 -27.31 -11.05 -25.72
CA GLU A 294 -28.35 -11.76 -26.46
C GLU A 294 -28.69 -13.11 -25.82
N ARG A 295 -27.67 -13.87 -25.40
CA ARG A 295 -27.87 -15.12 -24.66
C ARG A 295 -28.64 -14.88 -23.37
N ILE A 296 -28.25 -13.90 -22.54
CA ILE A 296 -28.95 -13.59 -21.28
C ILE A 296 -30.44 -13.26 -21.54
N ARG A 297 -30.73 -12.50 -22.60
CA ARG A 297 -32.11 -12.13 -22.96
C ARG A 297 -32.95 -13.33 -23.40
N ASN A 298 -32.35 -14.24 -24.17
CA ASN A 298 -33.09 -15.25 -24.94
C ASN A 298 -32.97 -16.68 -24.41
N GLU A 299 -32.05 -16.97 -23.49
CA GLU A 299 -31.81 -18.32 -22.96
C GLU A 299 -33.05 -18.83 -22.19
N LYS A 300 -33.57 -19.97 -22.63
CA LYS A 300 -34.72 -20.66 -22.04
C LYS A 300 -34.35 -22.09 -21.66
N ARG A 301 -34.89 -22.56 -20.54
CA ARG A 301 -34.92 -23.96 -20.11
C ARG A 301 -36.26 -24.57 -20.48
N LEU A 302 -36.26 -25.83 -20.93
CA LEU A 302 -37.47 -26.54 -21.38
C LEU A 302 -38.26 -25.77 -22.46
N LEU A 303 -37.56 -25.06 -23.35
CA LEU A 303 -38.08 -24.24 -24.46
C LEU A 303 -38.96 -23.03 -24.09
N VAL A 304 -39.53 -22.98 -22.88
CA VAL A 304 -40.50 -21.93 -22.51
C VAL A 304 -40.11 -21.12 -21.28
N LEU A 305 -39.36 -21.69 -20.33
CA LEU A 305 -39.04 -21.01 -19.06
C LEU A 305 -37.75 -20.22 -19.21
N PRO A 306 -37.74 -18.88 -19.06
CA PRO A 306 -36.50 -18.11 -19.13
C PRO A 306 -35.52 -18.55 -18.04
N THR A 307 -34.25 -18.74 -18.42
CA THR A 307 -33.21 -19.18 -17.48
C THR A 307 -32.66 -18.03 -16.63
N TRP A 308 -32.87 -16.78 -17.07
CA TRP A 308 -32.46 -15.56 -16.36
C TRP A 308 -33.65 -14.84 -15.75
N PRO A 309 -33.50 -14.19 -14.57
CA PRO A 309 -34.54 -13.33 -14.00
C PRO A 309 -34.96 -12.18 -14.92
N ALA A 310 -36.19 -11.67 -14.77
CA ALA A 310 -36.72 -10.60 -15.62
C ALA A 310 -35.84 -9.35 -15.62
N GLU A 311 -35.43 -8.90 -14.43
CA GLU A 311 -34.55 -7.73 -14.25
C GLU A 311 -33.21 -7.86 -14.98
N CYS A 312 -32.65 -9.08 -15.07
CA CYS A 312 -31.42 -9.35 -15.80
C CYS A 312 -31.62 -9.27 -17.32
N ARG A 313 -32.75 -9.78 -17.82
CA ARG A 313 -33.09 -9.72 -19.25
C ARG A 313 -33.38 -8.29 -19.71
N GLU A 314 -34.04 -7.50 -18.87
CA GLU A 314 -34.27 -6.07 -19.09
C GLU A 314 -32.94 -5.32 -19.12
N ALA A 315 -32.07 -5.54 -18.12
CA ALA A 315 -30.72 -4.97 -18.12
C ALA A 315 -29.93 -5.34 -19.39
N ALA A 316 -30.03 -6.59 -19.86
CA ALA A 316 -29.35 -7.01 -21.08
C ALA A 316 -29.89 -6.33 -22.34
N THR A 317 -31.20 -6.05 -22.36
CA THR A 317 -31.85 -5.30 -23.44
C THR A 317 -31.36 -3.86 -23.47
N THR A 318 -31.39 -3.17 -22.32
CA THR A 318 -30.85 -1.80 -22.18
C THR A 318 -29.38 -1.72 -22.55
N ALA A 319 -28.55 -2.65 -22.08
CA ALA A 319 -27.13 -2.72 -22.42
C ALA A 319 -26.91 -2.90 -23.93
N SER A 320 -27.69 -3.75 -24.59
CA SER A 320 -27.61 -3.96 -26.04
C SER A 320 -27.97 -2.70 -26.83
N GLU A 321 -28.99 -1.95 -26.39
CA GLU A 321 -29.38 -0.68 -27.01
C GLU A 321 -28.29 0.39 -26.88
N GLN A 322 -27.62 0.47 -25.72
CA GLN A 322 -26.49 1.37 -25.49
C GLN A 322 -25.34 1.08 -26.47
N ILE A 323 -24.98 -0.19 -26.66
CA ILE A 323 -23.95 -0.60 -27.63
C ILE A 323 -24.33 -0.17 -29.05
N ARG A 324 -25.59 -0.42 -29.46
CA ARG A 324 -26.07 -0.03 -30.80
C ARG A 324 -26.05 1.48 -31.02
N ARG A 325 -26.39 2.27 -30.01
CA ARG A 325 -26.37 3.73 -30.10
C ARG A 325 -24.93 4.25 -30.28
N ARG A 326 -24.00 3.77 -29.45
CA ARG A 326 -22.57 4.13 -29.58
C ARG A 326 -21.97 3.70 -30.90
N GLY A 327 -22.33 2.51 -31.39
CA GLY A 327 -21.90 2.03 -32.70
C GLY A 327 -22.30 2.98 -33.84
N ARG A 328 -23.50 3.57 -33.79
CA ARG A 328 -23.96 4.57 -34.76
C ARG A 328 -23.20 5.89 -34.66
N GLU A 329 -22.91 6.33 -33.43
CA GLU A 329 -22.16 7.58 -33.17
C GLU A 329 -20.71 7.50 -33.66
N VAL A 330 -20.10 6.31 -33.73
CA VAL A 330 -18.73 6.13 -34.26
C VAL A 330 -18.69 6.06 -35.79
N THR A 331 -19.77 5.61 -36.43
CA THR A 331 -19.86 5.49 -37.90
C THR A 331 -20.35 6.75 -38.61
N ALA A 332 -20.89 7.71 -37.87
CA ALA A 332 -21.40 8.98 -38.38
C ALA A 332 -20.30 10.05 -38.36
#